data_AF-W0V8R6-F1
#
_entry.id   AF-W0V8R6-F1
#
_cell.length_a   1.000
_cell.length_b   1.000
_cell.length_c   1.000
_cell.angle_alpha   90.00
_cell.angle_beta   90.00
_cell.angle_gamma   90.00
#
_symmetry.space_group_name_H-M   'P 1'
#
loop_
_entity.id
_entity.type
_entity.pdbx_description
1 polymer ?
#
loop_
_entity_poly.entity_id
_entity_poly.type
_entity_poly.pdbx_seq_one_letter_code
_entity_poly.pdbx_strand_id
1 'polypeptide(L)'
;MLCGALLSLNLSLNALATDAAMPGMNMPAANARNIAMPTWGTHGMAMFGGKNALYATHLPMPHPPHDYQVIFTFHAADQKIDAALRQRLEGKTDLWTIAPEEFELNRLSPESKNPLKQFKADVVLGHFEQNGKTQYKDVTIVVEKVVLYLKL
;
A
#
# COMPACT_ATOMS: atom_id res chain seq x y z
N MET A 1 61.84 16.58 -12.70
CA MET A 1 62.69 15.46 -13.15
C MET A 1 61.81 14.22 -13.29
N LEU A 2 61.77 13.68 -14.52
CA LEU A 2 61.24 12.41 -15.07
C LEU A 2 60.14 11.64 -14.30
N CYS A 3 58.94 11.39 -14.86
CA CYS A 3 58.58 10.59 -16.06
C CYS A 3 58.48 9.08 -15.78
N GLY A 4 57.33 8.47 -16.12
CA GLY A 4 57.17 7.02 -16.20
C GLY A 4 55.73 6.51 -16.11
N ALA A 5 55.04 6.44 -17.25
CA ALA A 5 53.80 5.68 -17.44
C ALA A 5 54.12 4.25 -17.93
N LEU A 6 53.33 3.24 -17.55
CA LEU A 6 53.20 1.93 -18.21
C LEU A 6 51.83 1.34 -17.84
N LEU A 7 50.86 1.34 -18.75
CA LEU A 7 50.51 0.34 -19.78
C LEU A 7 49.77 -0.91 -19.25
N SER A 8 48.54 -1.04 -19.73
CA SER A 8 47.64 -2.20 -19.69
C SER A 8 47.90 -3.19 -20.84
N LEU A 9 47.55 -4.48 -20.64
CA LEU A 9 47.05 -5.53 -21.56
C LEU A 9 47.36 -6.91 -20.92
N ASN A 10 46.43 -7.83 -20.66
CA ASN A 10 45.79 -8.86 -21.54
C ASN A 10 45.30 -9.98 -20.57
N LEU A 11 44.35 -10.90 -20.80
CA LEU A 11 43.91 -11.58 -22.01
C LEU A 11 42.53 -12.23 -21.73
N SER A 12 41.72 -12.32 -22.79
CA SER A 12 40.43 -13.01 -22.89
C SER A 12 40.54 -14.54 -22.81
N LEU A 13 39.50 -15.22 -22.33
CA LEU A 13 39.17 -16.58 -22.77
C LEU A 13 37.65 -16.75 -22.94
N ASN A 14 37.21 -16.69 -24.20
CA ASN A 14 35.90 -17.14 -24.66
C ASN A 14 35.82 -18.67 -24.57
N ALA A 15 34.76 -19.19 -23.95
CA ALA A 15 34.31 -20.56 -24.19
C ALA A 15 33.06 -20.53 -25.08
N LEU A 16 33.19 -21.18 -26.24
CA LEU A 16 32.16 -21.38 -27.27
C LEU A 16 31.01 -22.22 -26.72
N ALA A 17 29.78 -21.69 -26.79
CA ALA A 17 28.56 -22.50 -26.71
C ALA A 17 28.18 -22.90 -28.14
N THR A 18 28.34 -24.17 -28.49
CA THR A 18 27.78 -24.75 -29.72
C THR A 18 26.38 -25.27 -29.44
N ASP A 19 25.47 -24.81 -30.29
CA ASP A 19 24.05 -25.12 -30.36
C ASP A 19 23.78 -26.58 -30.76
N ALA A 20 22.80 -27.21 -30.11
CA ALA A 20 22.16 -28.44 -30.57
C ALA A 20 20.73 -28.50 -29.96
N ALA A 21 19.77 -27.96 -30.71
CA ALA A 21 18.34 -28.13 -30.46
C ALA A 21 17.92 -29.59 -30.63
N MET A 22 17.19 -30.12 -29.64
CA MET A 22 16.36 -31.34 -29.75
C MET A 22 14.93 -31.00 -29.35
N PRO A 23 13.90 -31.46 -30.09
CA PRO A 23 12.52 -31.08 -29.87
C PRO A 23 11.81 -32.01 -28.88
N GLY A 24 10.94 -31.43 -28.04
CA GLY A 24 9.81 -32.14 -27.46
C GLY A 24 10.06 -32.84 -26.13
N MET A 25 10.20 -32.07 -25.05
CA MET A 25 9.61 -32.46 -23.76
C MET A 25 8.91 -31.25 -23.13
N ASN A 26 7.70 -31.53 -22.69
CA ASN A 26 6.72 -30.67 -22.04
C ASN A 26 7.35 -29.78 -20.95
N MET A 27 7.02 -28.50 -20.97
CA MET A 27 7.35 -27.54 -19.91
C MET A 27 6.85 -28.04 -18.54
N PRO A 28 7.47 -27.60 -17.45
CA PRO A 28 6.71 -26.91 -16.43
C PRO A 28 6.87 -25.43 -16.70
N ALA A 29 5.75 -24.77 -17.06
CA ALA A 29 5.62 -23.34 -16.96
C ALA A 29 6.21 -22.94 -15.60
N ALA A 30 7.17 -22.02 -15.61
CA ALA A 30 7.71 -21.49 -14.37
C ALA A 30 6.52 -21.07 -13.51
N ASN A 31 6.34 -21.79 -12.39
CA ASN A 31 5.34 -21.50 -11.39
C ASN A 31 5.45 -20.01 -11.09
N ALA A 32 4.51 -19.22 -11.61
CA ALA A 32 4.23 -17.91 -11.09
C ALA A 32 3.77 -18.17 -9.66
N ARG A 33 4.72 -18.20 -8.73
CA ARG A 33 4.42 -18.09 -7.33
C ARG A 33 3.73 -16.75 -7.23
N ASN A 34 2.41 -16.80 -7.12
CA ASN A 34 1.65 -15.74 -6.52
C ASN A 34 2.25 -15.63 -5.11
N ILE A 35 3.30 -14.84 -4.96
CA ILE A 35 3.76 -14.39 -3.65
C ILE A 35 2.57 -13.56 -3.21
N ALA A 36 1.64 -14.16 -2.47
CA ALA A 36 0.72 -13.42 -1.65
C ALA A 36 1.63 -12.51 -0.83
N MET A 37 1.67 -11.25 -1.25
CA MET A 37 2.54 -10.27 -0.65
C MET A 37 2.08 -10.17 0.80
N PRO A 38 3.01 -10.06 1.77
CA PRO A 38 2.68 -10.17 3.20
C PRO A 38 1.79 -9.02 3.72
N THR A 39 1.21 -8.20 2.83
CA THR A 39 0.39 -7.04 3.11
C THR A 39 -0.87 -6.92 2.25
N TRP A 40 -1.22 -7.90 1.39
CA TRP A 40 -2.47 -7.87 0.61
C TRP A 40 -3.66 -8.22 1.50
N GLY A 41 -4.72 -7.43 1.43
CA GLY A 41 -6.00 -7.74 2.07
C GLY A 41 -6.90 -6.53 2.25
N THR A 42 -8.00 -6.72 2.97
CA THR A 42 -8.89 -5.62 3.41
C THR A 42 -8.35 -4.99 4.68
N HIS A 43 -7.90 -3.75 4.60
CA HIS A 43 -7.28 -3.04 5.72
C HIS A 43 -8.26 -2.06 6.35
N GLY A 44 -9.12 -2.55 7.24
CA GLY A 44 -10.07 -1.71 7.97
C GLY A 44 -9.38 -0.59 8.74
N MET A 45 -9.98 0.60 8.76
CA MET A 45 -9.39 1.77 9.40
C MET A 45 -10.41 2.51 10.27
N ALA A 46 -9.97 3.06 11.40
CA ALA A 46 -10.75 4.05 12.13
C ALA A 46 -10.45 5.46 11.61
N MET A 47 -11.48 6.32 11.62
CA MET A 47 -11.41 7.72 11.21
C MET A 47 -11.48 8.65 12.41
N PHE A 48 -10.71 9.73 12.37
CA PHE A 48 -10.79 10.83 13.33
C PHE A 48 -10.30 12.13 12.71
N GLY A 49 -10.43 13.25 13.43
CA GLY A 49 -10.03 14.57 12.97
C GLY A 49 -11.20 15.55 12.90
N GLY A 50 -11.23 16.39 11.87
CA GLY A 50 -12.27 17.41 11.73
C GLY A 50 -11.97 18.42 10.64
N LYS A 51 -12.29 19.69 10.87
CA LYS A 51 -12.19 20.78 9.89
C LYS A 51 -10.80 20.89 9.26
N ASN A 52 -9.75 20.78 10.07
CA ASN A 52 -8.37 21.01 9.61
C ASN A 52 -7.80 19.81 8.83
N ALA A 53 -8.04 18.59 9.30
CA ALA A 53 -7.55 17.37 8.67
C ALA A 53 -8.42 16.17 9.06
N LEU A 54 -8.58 15.23 8.13
CA LEU A 54 -9.10 13.90 8.40
C LEU A 54 -7.93 12.93 8.47
N TYR A 55 -7.98 12.01 9.42
CA TYR A 55 -6.99 10.96 9.64
C TYR A 55 -7.65 9.60 9.53
N ALA A 56 -6.94 8.66 8.93
CA ALA A 56 -7.25 7.25 9.00
C ALA A 56 -6.12 6.53 9.75
N THR A 57 -6.49 5.68 10.70
CA THR A 57 -5.57 4.74 11.34
C THR A 57 -5.99 3.32 11.00
N HIS A 58 -5.06 2.53 10.47
CA HIS A 58 -5.27 1.09 10.28
C HIS A 58 -5.60 0.44 11.64
N LEU A 59 -6.43 -0.61 11.62
CA LEU A 59 -6.78 -1.43 12.78
C LEU A 59 -5.87 -2.67 12.80
N PRO A 60 -4.72 -2.62 13.48
CA PRO A 60 -3.73 -3.68 13.39
C PRO A 60 -4.13 -4.96 14.13
N MET A 61 -3.55 -6.08 13.68
CA MET A 61 -3.50 -7.36 14.40
C MET A 61 -2.04 -7.86 14.39
N PRO A 62 -1.60 -8.63 15.41
CA PRO A 62 -0.21 -9.06 15.53
C PRO A 62 0.15 -10.23 14.59
N HIS A 63 -0.31 -10.15 13.34
CA HIS A 63 0.01 -11.09 12.27
C HIS A 63 -0.24 -10.44 10.89
N PRO A 64 0.45 -10.91 9.82
CA PRO A 64 0.12 -10.51 8.46
C PRO A 64 -1.36 -10.77 8.11
N PRO A 65 -1.95 -9.98 7.20
CA PRO A 65 -1.37 -8.79 6.55
C PRO A 65 -1.49 -7.50 7.39
N HIS A 66 -1.83 -7.59 8.69
CA HIS A 66 -2.27 -6.48 9.54
C HIS A 66 -1.25 -6.05 10.61
N ASP A 67 -0.01 -6.54 10.53
CA ASP A 67 1.06 -6.34 11.51
C ASP A 67 1.82 -5.02 11.28
N TYR A 68 1.10 -3.96 10.94
CA TYR A 68 1.60 -2.61 10.80
C TYR A 68 0.65 -1.60 11.45
N GLN A 69 1.23 -0.66 12.19
CA GLN A 69 0.57 0.58 12.57
C GLN A 69 0.77 1.61 11.46
N VAL A 70 -0.33 2.01 10.81
CA VAL A 70 -0.32 3.01 9.73
C VAL A 70 -1.29 4.12 10.08
N ILE A 71 -0.84 5.37 9.96
CA ILE A 71 -1.66 6.58 10.12
C ILE A 71 -1.38 7.52 8.97
N PHE A 72 -2.42 8.04 8.31
CA PHE A 72 -2.28 9.03 7.24
C PHE A 72 -3.40 10.05 7.26
N THR A 73 -3.13 11.24 6.72
CA THR A 73 -4.16 12.23 6.41
C THR A 73 -4.77 11.96 5.04
N PHE A 74 -6.05 12.25 4.90
CA PHE A 74 -6.78 12.04 3.66
C PHE A 74 -7.86 13.10 3.44
N HIS A 75 -8.42 13.11 2.23
CA HIS A 75 -9.71 13.72 1.93
C HIS A 75 -10.55 12.76 1.06
N ALA A 76 -11.87 12.94 1.08
CA ALA A 76 -12.72 12.30 0.08
C ALA A 76 -12.64 13.09 -1.23
N ALA A 77 -12.50 12.41 -2.38
CA ALA A 77 -12.41 13.10 -3.67
C ALA A 77 -13.70 13.90 -4.00
N ASP A 78 -14.86 13.42 -3.54
CA ASP A 78 -16.10 14.20 -3.58
C ASP A 78 -16.09 15.25 -2.45
N GLN A 79 -16.07 16.53 -2.84
CA GLN A 79 -15.98 17.66 -1.92
C GLN A 79 -17.19 17.78 -0.97
N LYS A 80 -18.38 17.31 -1.37
CA LYS A 80 -19.56 17.35 -0.49
C LYS A 80 -19.46 16.28 0.58
N ILE A 81 -18.99 15.08 0.21
CA ILE A 81 -18.71 14.01 1.17
C ILE A 81 -17.59 14.45 2.12
N ASP A 82 -16.49 15.02 1.60
CA ASP A 82 -15.37 15.49 2.41
C ASP A 82 -15.82 16.52 3.46
N ALA A 83 -16.56 17.56 3.03
CA ALA A 83 -17.09 18.58 3.92
C ALA A 83 -18.02 17.98 5.00
N ALA A 84 -18.87 17.03 4.62
CA ALA A 84 -19.76 16.35 5.56
C ALA A 84 -18.98 15.53 6.59
N LEU A 85 -17.95 14.78 6.18
CA LEU A 85 -17.10 14.00 7.08
C LEU A 85 -16.34 14.90 8.06
N ARG A 86 -15.76 16.00 7.58
CA ARG A 86 -15.09 17.00 8.45
C ARG A 86 -16.05 17.56 9.50
N GLN A 87 -17.26 17.91 9.11
CA GLN A 87 -18.28 18.39 10.04
C GLN A 87 -18.71 17.32 11.05
N ARG A 88 -18.84 16.06 10.61
CA ARG A 88 -19.25 14.93 11.46
C ARG A 88 -18.20 14.57 12.50
N LEU A 89 -16.91 14.70 12.17
CA LEU A 89 -15.82 14.32 13.05
C LEU A 89 -15.35 15.47 13.96
N GLU A 90 -15.59 16.73 13.57
CA GLU A 90 -15.16 17.91 14.33
C GLU A 90 -15.64 17.90 15.80
N GLY A 91 -14.69 17.64 16.71
CA GLY A 91 -14.94 17.62 18.15
C GLY A 91 -15.91 16.51 18.58
N LYS A 92 -16.08 15.46 17.78
CA LYS A 92 -16.97 14.33 18.06
C LYS A 92 -16.17 13.07 18.40
N THR A 93 -16.82 12.18 19.16
CA THR A 93 -16.23 10.92 19.64
C THR A 93 -16.89 9.69 19.06
N ASP A 94 -17.87 9.85 18.16
CA ASP A 94 -18.50 8.72 17.48
C ASP A 94 -17.44 7.95 16.69
N LEU A 95 -17.47 6.62 16.76
CA LEU A 95 -16.60 5.80 15.94
C LEU A 95 -17.06 5.87 14.49
N TRP A 96 -16.14 6.20 13.59
CA TRP A 96 -16.31 6.06 12.15
C TRP A 96 -15.22 5.16 11.61
N THR A 97 -15.55 4.30 10.67
CA THR A 97 -14.60 3.38 10.04
C THR A 97 -14.64 3.45 8.52
N ILE A 98 -13.50 3.15 7.91
CA ILE A 98 -13.31 2.96 6.46
C ILE A 98 -13.26 1.45 6.23
N ALA A 99 -14.14 0.95 5.37
CA ALA A 99 -14.10 -0.40 4.85
C ALA A 99 -13.62 -0.33 3.39
N PRO A 100 -12.31 -0.47 3.13
CA PRO A 100 -11.75 -0.29 1.80
C PRO A 100 -11.93 -1.53 0.92
N GLU A 101 -11.76 -1.33 -0.39
CA GLU A 101 -11.38 -2.43 -1.28
C GLU A 101 -10.05 -3.06 -0.85
N GLU A 102 -9.73 -4.26 -1.33
CA GLU A 102 -8.46 -4.90 -1.03
C GLU A 102 -7.27 -4.14 -1.66
N PHE A 103 -6.18 -4.03 -0.91
CA PHE A 103 -4.92 -3.48 -1.43
C PHE A 103 -3.71 -3.98 -0.63
N GLU A 104 -2.50 -3.69 -1.15
CA GLU A 104 -1.24 -3.89 -0.44
C GLU A 104 -0.97 -2.78 0.58
N LEU A 105 -1.00 -3.09 1.88
CA LEU A 105 -0.74 -2.10 2.93
C LEU A 105 0.63 -1.43 2.79
N ASN A 106 1.63 -2.17 2.30
CA ASN A 106 2.98 -1.63 2.09
C ASN A 106 3.03 -0.48 1.07
N ARG A 107 2.01 -0.30 0.24
CA ARG A 107 1.93 0.82 -0.69
C ARG A 107 1.69 2.15 0.02
N LEU A 108 1.28 2.12 1.30
CA LEU A 108 1.25 3.29 2.18
C LEU A 108 2.60 3.57 2.87
N SER A 109 3.64 2.78 2.66
CA SER A 109 4.98 3.14 3.11
C SER A 109 5.47 4.40 2.38
N PRO A 110 6.07 5.39 3.08
CA PRO A 110 6.73 6.53 2.44
C PRO A 110 7.82 6.14 1.44
N GLU A 111 8.42 4.95 1.60
CA GLU A 111 9.47 4.41 0.72
C GLU A 111 8.93 3.52 -0.40
N SER A 112 7.61 3.37 -0.51
CA SER A 112 7.00 2.53 -1.54
C SER A 112 7.34 3.02 -2.95
N LYS A 113 7.82 2.10 -3.79
CA LYS A 113 8.05 2.35 -5.23
C LYS A 113 6.76 2.48 -6.04
N ASN A 114 5.63 1.97 -5.52
CA ASN A 114 4.31 2.06 -6.13
C ASN A 114 3.29 2.57 -5.10
N PRO A 115 3.37 3.86 -4.73
CA PRO A 115 2.59 4.41 -3.63
C PRO A 115 1.08 4.32 -3.91
N LEU A 116 0.30 3.97 -2.89
CA LEU A 116 -1.17 4.04 -2.95
C LEU A 116 -1.57 5.50 -2.74
N LYS A 117 -2.04 6.15 -3.79
CA LYS A 117 -2.48 7.56 -3.76
C LYS A 117 -3.96 7.72 -3.49
N GLN A 118 -4.74 6.72 -3.85
CA GLN A 118 -6.17 6.67 -3.62
C GLN A 118 -6.67 5.23 -3.66
N PHE A 119 -7.82 4.99 -3.05
CA PHE A 119 -8.54 3.72 -3.07
C PHE A 119 -10.03 3.96 -2.85
N LYS A 120 -10.87 3.00 -3.23
CA LYS A 120 -12.31 3.03 -2.93
C LYS A 120 -12.61 2.43 -1.57
N ALA A 121 -13.62 2.98 -0.90
CA ALA A 121 -14.09 2.46 0.37
C ALA A 121 -15.55 2.81 0.66
N ASP A 122 -16.19 1.99 1.47
CA ASP A 122 -17.40 2.36 2.19
C ASP A 122 -17.01 3.10 3.48
N VAL A 123 -17.76 4.16 3.81
CA VAL A 123 -17.60 4.91 5.06
C VAL A 123 -18.76 4.59 5.99
N VAL A 124 -18.42 4.10 7.17
CA VAL A 124 -19.34 3.46 8.11
C VAL A 124 -19.38 4.24 9.41
N LEU A 125 -20.59 4.57 9.89
CA LEU A 125 -20.81 5.02 11.25
C LEU A 125 -20.84 3.78 12.17
N GLY A 126 -19.91 3.69 13.11
CA GLY A 126 -19.61 2.49 13.89
C GLY A 126 -18.52 1.62 13.26
N HIS A 127 -18.37 0.40 13.77
CA HIS A 127 -17.37 -0.57 13.31
C HIS A 127 -17.90 -1.34 12.09
N PHE A 128 -17.15 -1.36 10.99
CA PHE A 128 -17.58 -2.01 9.73
C PHE A 128 -17.92 -3.50 9.88
N GLU A 129 -17.20 -4.24 10.72
CA GLU A 129 -17.50 -5.66 10.99
C GLU A 129 -18.50 -5.90 12.15
N GLN A 130 -18.86 -4.87 12.93
CA GLN A 130 -19.74 -5.02 14.10
C GLN A 130 -20.96 -4.10 13.98
N ASN A 131 -21.89 -4.46 13.09
CA ASN A 131 -23.19 -3.80 12.91
C ASN A 131 -23.12 -2.28 12.63
N GLY A 132 -21.98 -1.76 12.17
CA GLY A 132 -21.87 -0.38 11.72
C GLY A 132 -22.81 -0.08 10.55
N LYS A 133 -23.26 1.17 10.44
CA LYS A 133 -24.16 1.62 9.38
C LYS A 133 -23.39 2.37 8.31
N THR A 134 -23.28 1.78 7.12
CA THR A 134 -22.74 2.45 5.94
C THR A 134 -23.52 3.73 5.64
N GLN A 135 -22.81 4.87 5.65
CA GLN A 135 -23.38 6.19 5.35
C GLN A 135 -23.06 6.62 3.92
N TYR A 136 -21.88 6.23 3.42
CA TYR A 136 -21.41 6.53 2.08
C TYR A 136 -20.81 5.26 1.48
N LYS A 137 -21.14 4.98 0.22
CA LYS A 137 -20.63 3.83 -0.54
C LYS A 137 -19.66 4.27 -1.62
N ASP A 138 -18.70 3.41 -1.93
CA ASP A 138 -17.75 3.59 -3.04
C ASP A 138 -17.06 4.97 -3.06
N VAL A 139 -16.74 5.51 -1.88
CA VAL A 139 -16.04 6.79 -1.73
C VAL A 139 -14.60 6.62 -2.16
N THR A 140 -14.13 7.46 -3.09
CA THR A 140 -12.71 7.56 -3.41
C THR A 140 -12.01 8.34 -2.29
N ILE A 141 -11.20 7.64 -1.51
CA ILE A 141 -10.32 8.21 -0.48
C ILE A 141 -8.99 8.57 -1.12
N VAL A 142 -8.53 9.81 -0.96
CA VAL A 142 -7.25 10.29 -1.47
C VAL A 142 -6.27 10.43 -0.32
N VAL A 143 -5.15 9.72 -0.40
CA VAL A 143 -4.09 9.75 0.62
C VAL A 143 -3.24 11.01 0.40
N GLU A 144 -3.24 11.92 1.38
CA GLU A 144 -2.47 13.15 1.31
C GLU A 144 -1.05 12.96 1.85
N LYS A 145 -0.95 12.47 3.09
CA LYS A 145 0.33 12.31 3.78
C LYS A 145 0.29 11.15 4.76
N VAL A 146 1.26 10.27 4.65
CA VAL A 146 1.51 9.21 5.64
C VAL A 146 2.25 9.84 6.82
N VAL A 147 1.65 9.76 8.00
CA VAL A 147 2.16 10.31 9.26
C VAL A 147 2.97 9.26 10.02
N LEU A 148 2.51 8.01 10.01
CA LEU A 148 3.18 6.89 10.66
C LEU A 148 3.07 5.64 9.77
N TYR A 149 4.17 4.92 9.65
CA TYR A 149 4.22 3.58 9.07
C TYR A 149 5.24 2.77 9.88
N LEU A 150 4.76 1.84 10.71
CA LEU A 150 5.58 1.09 11.66
C LEU A 150 5.18 -0.39 11.62
N LYS A 151 6.16 -1.28 11.53
CA LYS A 151 5.96 -2.71 11.73
C LYS A 151 5.74 -3.00 13.22
N LEU A 152 4.72 -3.79 13.56
CA LEU A 152 4.42 -4.22 14.93
C LEU A 152 5.15 -5.50 15.32
#